data_AF-A0A6H3NQQ1-F1
#
_entry.id   AF-A0A6H3NQQ1-F1
#
_cell.length_a   1.000
_cell.length_b   1.000
_cell.length_c   1.000
_cell.angle_alpha   90.00
_cell.angle_beta   90.00
_cell.angle_gamma   90.00
#
_symmetry.space_group_name_H-M   'P 1'
#
loop_
_entity.id
_entity.type
_entity.pdbx_description
1 polymer ?
#
loop_
_entity_poly.entity_id
_entity_poly.type
_entity_poly.pdbx_seq_one_letter_code
_entity_poly.pdbx_strand_id
1 'polypeptide(L)'
;MKIKEIIPSIIKNSLQPAIKLDLFIEFDSNTCLPINYYSSIFTIDKKFISNLEKISLFGDNRTNTLSNTLSRGAGKRENLEIFSISFVWRISNIELEHLENLRNDGNLKLNISTSISYLENDFSISNIKYGKIKDLNIDKELLFYEYDANYHPLHTDMNLISINSNRDFLKSKTETINYLLEIKSSDWLNDFAPNLGLGSFFVVKIPTNNKTLKNAWNYISNGEKSLLECNYKGVLANCRECISAIDKKVKSNPCYQSNFFFREKWNRKINHYLSLGLHLEDINESHEENHIISRADAHFALFSTKAILNYYEEIRQDLD
;
A
#
# COMPACT_ATOMS: atom_id res chain seq x y z
N MET A 1 -18.19 15.28 0.42
CA MET A 1 -17.10 14.70 1.26
C MET A 1 -16.00 14.15 0.35
N LYS A 2 -14.80 13.85 0.85
CA LYS A 2 -13.73 13.30 -0.02
C LYS A 2 -12.89 12.23 0.69
N ILE A 3 -12.62 11.12 0.00
CA ILE A 3 -11.60 10.16 0.43
C ILE A 3 -10.23 10.76 0.11
N LYS A 4 -9.40 10.97 1.13
CA LYS A 4 -8.01 11.41 0.96
C LYS A 4 -7.11 10.24 0.58
N GLU A 5 -7.25 9.13 1.29
CA GLU A 5 -6.34 8.01 1.20
C GLU A 5 -7.03 6.71 1.60
N ILE A 6 -6.62 5.62 0.97
CA ILE A 6 -6.97 4.25 1.38
C ILE A 6 -5.67 3.47 1.54
N ILE A 7 -5.40 2.98 2.74
CA ILE A 7 -4.21 2.19 3.03
C ILE A 7 -4.60 0.72 3.18
N PRO A 8 -4.20 -0.16 2.23
CA PRO A 8 -4.41 -1.59 2.35
C PRO A 8 -3.33 -2.23 3.23
N SER A 9 -3.73 -3.14 4.11
CA SER A 9 -2.83 -3.92 4.96
C SER A 9 -3.38 -5.33 5.19
N ILE A 10 -2.53 -6.27 5.57
CA ILE A 10 -2.92 -7.68 5.71
C ILE A 10 -3.17 -8.00 7.18
N ILE A 11 -4.24 -8.73 7.44
CA ILE A 11 -4.50 -9.26 8.78
C ILE A 11 -3.73 -10.56 8.93
N LYS A 12 -2.58 -10.49 9.59
CA LYS A 12 -1.78 -11.67 9.96
C LYS A 12 -2.56 -12.53 10.95
N ASN A 13 -2.41 -13.85 10.86
CA ASN A 13 -3.04 -14.84 11.75
C ASN A 13 -4.58 -14.92 11.66
N SER A 14 -5.16 -14.60 10.49
CA SER A 14 -6.57 -14.87 10.23
C SER A 14 -6.77 -16.30 9.70
N LEU A 15 -7.85 -16.96 10.10
CA LEU A 15 -8.25 -18.28 9.56
C LEU A 15 -8.61 -18.22 8.07
N GLN A 16 -9.09 -17.07 7.60
CA GLN A 16 -9.38 -16.79 6.20
C GLN A 16 -8.49 -15.65 5.70
N PRO A 17 -8.02 -15.69 4.44
CA PRO A 17 -7.30 -14.57 3.84
C PRO A 17 -8.08 -13.27 4.00
N ALA A 18 -7.44 -12.24 4.54
CA ALA A 18 -8.14 -10.98 4.82
C ALA A 18 -7.23 -9.76 4.63
N ILE A 19 -7.80 -8.76 3.95
CA ILE A 19 -7.19 -7.44 3.75
C ILE A 19 -7.99 -6.43 4.58
N LYS A 20 -7.28 -5.68 5.43
CA LYS A 20 -7.79 -4.51 6.12
C LYS A 20 -7.59 -3.28 5.24
N LEU A 21 -8.64 -2.49 5.05
CA LEU A 21 -8.61 -1.23 4.32
C LEU A 21 -8.88 -0.09 5.29
N ASP A 22 -7.89 0.76 5.51
CA ASP A 22 -8.02 1.97 6.32
C ASP A 22 -8.31 3.18 5.41
N LEU A 23 -9.53 3.71 5.49
CA LEU A 23 -9.98 4.85 4.69
C LEU A 23 -9.92 6.13 5.52
N PHE A 24 -9.33 7.17 4.96
CA PHE A 24 -9.27 8.50 5.55
C PHE A 24 -10.19 9.44 4.78
N ILE A 25 -11.24 9.92 5.45
CA ILE A 25 -12.30 10.73 4.83
C ILE A 25 -12.26 12.13 5.40
N GLU A 26 -12.11 13.11 4.51
CA GLU A 26 -12.21 14.53 4.80
C GLU A 26 -13.65 15.00 4.63
N PHE A 27 -14.13 15.77 5.62
CA PHE A 27 -15.45 16.37 5.62
C PHE A 27 -15.43 17.72 6.34
N ASP A 28 -16.37 18.59 6.00
CA ASP A 28 -16.58 19.83 6.74
C ASP A 28 -17.44 19.55 7.97
N SER A 29 -16.81 19.59 9.13
CA SER A 29 -17.45 19.30 10.42
C SER A 29 -18.45 20.37 10.88
N ASN A 30 -18.47 21.55 10.24
CA ASN A 30 -19.45 22.60 10.51
C ASN A 30 -20.80 22.33 9.83
N THR A 31 -20.79 21.64 8.70
CA THR A 31 -21.99 21.43 7.86
C THR A 31 -22.42 19.98 7.79
N CYS A 32 -21.52 19.02 8.01
CA CYS A 32 -21.80 17.61 7.77
C CYS A 32 -21.43 16.73 8.96
N LEU A 33 -22.33 15.81 9.33
CA LEU A 33 -22.08 14.77 10.32
C LEU A 33 -22.26 13.37 9.69
N PRO A 34 -21.18 12.64 9.42
CA PRO A 34 -21.26 11.25 8.95
C PRO A 34 -21.92 10.34 10.00
N ILE A 35 -22.97 9.60 9.60
CA ILE A 35 -23.71 8.67 10.47
C ILE A 35 -23.36 7.22 10.11
N ASN A 36 -23.55 6.89 8.84
CA ASN A 36 -23.41 5.53 8.34
C ASN A 36 -22.52 5.51 7.12
N TYR A 37 -21.82 4.39 6.96
CA TYR A 37 -20.92 4.17 5.86
C TYR A 37 -21.00 2.71 5.45
N TYR A 38 -21.05 2.50 4.15
CA TYR A 38 -21.10 1.20 3.50
C TYR A 38 -20.10 1.23 2.35
N SER A 39 -19.35 0.16 2.16
CA SER A 39 -18.36 0.11 1.11
C SER A 39 -18.37 -1.24 0.41
N SER A 40 -18.15 -1.20 -0.90
CA SER A 40 -18.09 -2.37 -1.76
C SER A 40 -16.88 -2.26 -2.70
N ILE A 41 -16.29 -3.42 -3.00
CA ILE A 41 -15.16 -3.54 -3.90
C ILE A 41 -15.64 -4.06 -5.24
N PHE A 42 -15.17 -3.42 -6.29
CA PHE A 42 -15.41 -3.77 -7.67
C PHE A 42 -14.08 -3.91 -8.42
N THR A 43 -14.08 -4.68 -9.48
CA THR A 43 -13.00 -4.70 -10.46
C THR A 43 -13.03 -3.43 -11.34
N ILE A 44 -12.01 -3.24 -12.18
CA ILE A 44 -11.97 -2.13 -13.15
C ILE A 44 -13.15 -2.22 -14.13
N ASP A 45 -13.54 -3.42 -14.55
CA ASP A 45 -14.70 -3.69 -15.42
C ASP A 45 -16.04 -3.68 -14.66
N LYS A 46 -16.07 -3.12 -13.45
CA LYS A 46 -17.26 -2.94 -12.61
C LYS A 46 -17.94 -4.24 -12.16
N LYS A 47 -17.23 -5.37 -12.16
CA LYS A 47 -17.73 -6.59 -11.54
C LYS A 47 -17.64 -6.46 -10.04
N PHE A 48 -18.72 -6.81 -9.37
CA PHE A 48 -18.78 -6.86 -7.92
C PHE A 48 -17.86 -7.97 -7.40
N ILE A 49 -17.05 -7.66 -6.39
CA ILE A 49 -16.20 -8.64 -5.71
C ILE A 49 -16.80 -8.95 -4.35
N SER A 50 -16.79 -7.98 -3.43
CA SER A 50 -17.25 -8.19 -2.07
C SER A 50 -17.78 -6.90 -1.44
N ASN A 51 -18.62 -7.09 -0.42
CA ASN A 51 -18.92 -6.04 0.54
C ASN A 51 -17.84 -5.98 1.61
N LEU A 52 -17.62 -4.79 2.13
CA LEU A 52 -16.66 -4.54 3.18
C LEU A 52 -17.35 -4.59 4.53
N GLU A 53 -16.90 -5.51 5.39
CA GLU A 53 -17.39 -5.60 6.76
C GLU A 53 -16.83 -4.42 7.57
N LYS A 54 -17.72 -3.67 8.20
CA LYS A 54 -17.37 -2.57 9.10
C LYS A 54 -16.81 -3.13 10.40
N ILE A 55 -15.55 -2.82 10.73
CA ILE A 55 -15.12 -2.89 12.13
C ILE A 55 -15.61 -1.61 12.81
N SER A 56 -16.60 -1.77 13.69
CA SER A 56 -17.04 -0.70 14.58
C SER A 56 -15.99 -0.50 15.68
N LEU A 57 -15.14 0.52 15.53
CA LEU A 57 -14.35 1.10 16.61
C LEU A 57 -15.03 2.38 17.13
N PHE A 58 -16.35 2.37 17.31
CA PHE A 58 -17.05 3.47 18.00
C PHE A 58 -16.76 3.39 19.50
N GLY A 59 -15.50 3.63 19.86
CA GLY A 59 -15.06 4.06 21.17
C GLY A 59 -14.54 5.48 21.02
N ASP A 60 -15.14 6.38 21.79
CA ASP A 60 -14.60 7.68 22.17
C ASP A 60 -14.80 8.89 21.23
N ASN A 61 -15.71 9.76 21.68
CA ASN A 61 -15.63 11.23 21.60
C ASN A 61 -16.26 12.00 20.43
N ARG A 62 -17.19 11.44 19.65
CA ARG A 62 -17.97 12.25 18.68
C ARG A 62 -19.23 12.93 19.24
N THR A 63 -19.56 12.72 20.51
CA THR A 63 -20.62 13.51 21.18
C THR A 63 -20.26 15.00 21.20
N ASN A 64 -18.97 15.35 21.25
CA ASN A 64 -18.49 16.73 21.14
C ASN A 64 -18.62 17.32 19.73
N THR A 65 -18.59 16.50 18.68
CA THR A 65 -18.79 17.01 17.31
C THR A 65 -20.22 17.51 17.12
N LEU A 66 -21.25 16.81 17.61
CA LEU A 66 -22.63 17.30 17.46
C LEU A 66 -22.84 18.69 18.11
N SER A 67 -22.35 18.88 19.35
CA SER A 67 -22.46 20.17 20.05
C SER A 67 -21.61 21.26 19.41
N ASN A 68 -20.43 20.92 18.87
CA ASN A 68 -19.53 21.87 18.21
C ASN A 68 -20.03 22.26 16.81
N THR A 69 -20.59 21.33 16.04
CA THR A 69 -21.25 21.57 14.75
C THR A 69 -22.45 22.52 14.95
N LEU A 70 -23.23 22.32 16.02
CA LEU A 70 -24.36 23.17 16.40
C LEU A 70 -23.94 24.58 16.87
N SER A 71 -22.77 24.72 17.49
CA SER A 71 -22.30 25.99 18.04
C SER A 71 -21.54 26.87 17.03
N ARG A 72 -21.02 26.29 15.93
CA ARG A 72 -20.09 26.98 14.99
C ARG A 72 -20.71 27.41 13.66
N GLY A 73 -22.00 27.17 13.45
CA GLY A 73 -22.74 27.46 12.20
C GLY A 73 -22.85 28.93 11.77
N ALA A 74 -22.01 29.82 12.28
CA ALA A 74 -22.01 31.25 11.93
C ALA A 74 -20.75 31.70 11.17
N GLY A 75 -19.71 30.84 11.06
CA GLY A 75 -18.48 31.20 10.36
C GLY A 75 -18.27 30.49 9.03
N LYS A 76 -18.21 31.25 7.94
CA LYS A 76 -17.91 30.77 6.56
C LYS A 76 -16.51 30.16 6.35
N ARG A 77 -15.77 29.81 7.40
CA ARG A 77 -14.48 29.11 7.25
C ARG A 77 -14.73 27.61 7.34
N GLU A 78 -14.43 26.90 6.26
CA GLU A 78 -14.45 25.44 6.21
C GLU A 78 -13.64 24.88 7.37
N ASN A 79 -14.23 24.00 8.19
CA ASN A 79 -13.51 23.28 9.24
C ASN A 79 -13.34 21.82 8.80
N LEU A 80 -12.36 21.62 7.92
CA LEU A 80 -12.05 20.32 7.35
C LEU A 80 -11.45 19.40 8.43
N GLU A 81 -12.21 18.38 8.80
CA GLU A 81 -11.79 17.32 9.70
C GLU A 81 -11.58 16.02 8.90
N ILE A 82 -10.67 15.18 9.39
CA ILE A 82 -10.40 13.86 8.81
C ILE A 82 -10.80 12.82 9.85
N PHE A 83 -11.54 11.82 9.40
CA PHE A 83 -11.74 10.61 10.20
C PHE A 83 -11.34 9.35 9.46
N SER A 84 -10.92 8.35 10.23
CA SER A 84 -10.57 7.04 9.72
C SER A 84 -11.72 6.05 9.89
N ILE A 85 -11.88 5.18 8.89
CA ILE A 85 -12.72 3.98 8.96
C ILE A 85 -11.85 2.80 8.58
N SER A 86 -11.92 1.72 9.36
CA SER A 86 -11.32 0.44 9.01
C SER A 86 -12.38 -0.53 8.53
N PHE A 87 -12.18 -1.08 7.34
CA PHE A 87 -12.96 -2.20 6.83
C PHE A 87 -12.12 -3.48 6.75
N VAL A 88 -12.78 -4.62 6.88
CA VAL A 88 -12.18 -5.92 6.60
C VAL A 88 -12.83 -6.53 5.38
N TRP A 89 -11.96 -6.87 4.43
CA TRP A 89 -12.30 -7.69 3.30
C TRP A 89 -11.81 -9.11 3.56
N ARG A 90 -12.75 -10.02 3.79
CA ARG A 90 -12.47 -11.46 3.81
C ARG A 90 -12.52 -11.97 2.38
N ILE A 91 -11.47 -12.68 1.98
CA ILE A 91 -11.27 -13.10 0.59
C ILE A 91 -11.31 -14.63 0.56
N SER A 92 -12.21 -15.17 -0.25
CA SER A 92 -12.25 -16.59 -0.55
C SER A 92 -11.10 -16.97 -1.50
N ASN A 93 -10.73 -18.25 -1.53
CA ASN A 93 -9.67 -18.73 -2.42
C ASN A 93 -10.00 -18.46 -3.91
N ILE A 94 -11.27 -18.55 -4.30
CA ILE A 94 -11.73 -18.29 -5.67
C ILE A 94 -11.55 -16.81 -6.03
N GLU A 95 -11.94 -15.89 -5.14
CA GLU A 95 -11.74 -14.46 -5.34
C GLU A 95 -10.25 -14.12 -5.42
N LEU A 96 -9.46 -14.77 -4.57
CA LEU A 96 -8.02 -14.56 -4.48
C LEU A 96 -7.29 -15.02 -5.76
N GLU A 97 -7.64 -16.18 -6.31
CA GLU A 97 -7.18 -16.60 -7.65
C GLU A 97 -7.64 -15.63 -8.74
N HIS A 98 -8.87 -15.12 -8.66
CA HIS A 98 -9.38 -14.12 -9.60
C HIS A 98 -8.57 -12.81 -9.54
N LEU A 99 -8.18 -12.35 -8.34
CA LEU A 99 -7.34 -11.17 -8.17
C LEU A 99 -5.94 -11.36 -8.77
N GLU A 100 -5.35 -12.55 -8.63
CA GLU A 100 -4.06 -12.86 -9.26
C GLU A 100 -4.18 -12.81 -10.79
N ASN A 101 -5.25 -13.39 -11.34
CA ASN A 101 -5.51 -13.35 -12.78
C ASN A 101 -5.76 -11.93 -13.31
N LEU A 102 -6.41 -11.07 -12.51
CA LEU A 102 -6.64 -9.66 -12.86
C LEU A 102 -5.34 -8.85 -12.89
N ARG A 103 -4.36 -9.19 -12.05
CA ARG A 103 -3.08 -8.49 -11.97
C ARG A 103 -2.25 -8.67 -13.25
N ASN A 104 -2.21 -9.89 -13.80
CA ASN A 104 -1.50 -10.27 -15.02
C ASN A 104 -0.15 -9.53 -15.22
N ASP A 105 0.80 -9.82 -14.32
CA ASP A 105 2.14 -9.19 -14.14
C ASP A 105 2.20 -7.71 -13.73
N GLY A 106 1.08 -6.98 -13.80
CA GLY A 106 0.98 -5.57 -13.45
C GLY A 106 0.66 -5.28 -11.98
N ASN A 107 0.18 -4.05 -11.73
CA ASN A 107 -0.37 -3.65 -10.44
C ASN A 107 -1.84 -4.09 -10.34
N LEU A 108 -2.26 -4.52 -9.16
CA LEU A 108 -3.65 -4.85 -8.91
C LEU A 108 -4.45 -3.57 -8.71
N LYS A 109 -5.46 -3.36 -9.54
CA LYS A 109 -6.31 -2.17 -9.52
C LYS A 109 -7.75 -2.54 -9.19
N LEU A 110 -8.30 -1.89 -8.18
CA LEU A 110 -9.65 -2.15 -7.66
C LEU A 110 -10.41 -0.84 -7.51
N ASN A 111 -11.69 -0.86 -7.81
CA ASN A 111 -12.60 0.25 -7.56
C ASN A 111 -13.30 0.06 -6.22
N ILE A 112 -13.08 0.96 -5.29
CA ILE A 112 -13.78 1.00 -4.01
C ILE A 112 -14.90 2.02 -4.13
N SER A 113 -16.14 1.59 -3.94
CA SER A 113 -17.30 2.47 -3.88
C SER A 113 -17.79 2.55 -2.44
N THR A 114 -17.74 3.75 -1.87
CA THR A 114 -18.16 3.99 -0.48
C THR A 114 -19.34 4.93 -0.44
N SER A 115 -20.48 4.45 0.03
CA SER A 115 -21.68 5.25 0.29
C SER A 115 -21.67 5.71 1.74
N ILE A 116 -21.76 7.03 1.95
CA ILE A 116 -21.75 7.67 3.26
C ILE A 116 -23.08 8.40 3.43
N SER A 117 -23.84 8.00 4.43
CA SER A 117 -25.02 8.75 4.87
C SER A 117 -24.61 9.71 5.97
N TYR A 118 -24.95 10.99 5.80
CA TYR A 118 -24.62 12.06 6.72
C TYR A 118 -25.80 12.99 6.94
N LEU A 119 -25.80 13.66 8.10
CA LEU A 119 -26.69 14.79 8.38
C LEU A 119 -26.00 16.05 7.90
N GLU A 120 -26.65 16.75 6.99
CA GLU A 120 -26.28 18.10 6.62
C GLU A 120 -27.10 19.08 7.45
N ASN A 121 -26.38 20.04 7.99
CA ASN A 121 -26.91 21.14 8.73
C ASN A 121 -27.16 22.33 7.78
N ASP A 122 -28.38 22.90 7.83
CA ASP A 122 -28.78 24.10 7.09
C ASP A 122 -29.19 25.28 8.01
N PHE A 123 -28.87 25.23 9.32
CA PHE A 123 -29.12 26.35 10.23
C PHE A 123 -28.19 27.53 9.93
N SER A 124 -28.78 28.73 9.94
CA SER A 124 -28.05 30.00 9.94
C SER A 124 -28.15 30.56 11.34
N ILE A 125 -27.01 30.70 12.04
CA ILE A 125 -27.04 31.32 13.38
C ILE A 125 -27.23 32.82 13.19
N SER A 126 -28.27 33.37 13.82
CA SER A 126 -28.53 34.80 13.87
C SER A 126 -28.32 35.32 15.29
N ASN A 127 -28.02 36.61 15.38
CA ASN A 127 -27.86 37.28 16.65
C ASN A 127 -29.11 38.08 17.01
N ILE A 128 -29.45 38.10 18.30
CA ILE A 128 -30.31 39.12 18.85
C ILE A 128 -29.43 40.25 19.37
N LYS A 129 -29.58 41.45 18.81
CA LYS A 129 -28.90 42.63 19.33
C LYS A 129 -29.85 43.45 20.19
N TYR A 130 -29.29 44.02 21.26
CA TYR A 130 -29.92 45.07 22.04
C TYR A 130 -29.50 46.41 21.46
N GLY A 131 -30.46 47.29 21.21
CA GLY A 131 -30.15 48.65 20.81
C GLY A 131 -31.33 49.60 20.93
N LYS A 132 -31.04 50.89 20.77
CA LYS A 132 -32.04 51.97 20.80
C LYS A 132 -32.35 52.40 19.37
N ILE A 133 -33.63 52.36 18.99
CA ILE A 133 -34.08 52.90 17.70
C ILE A 133 -34.22 54.41 17.86
N LYS A 134 -33.24 55.16 17.34
CA LYS A 134 -33.19 56.63 17.48
C LYS A 134 -34.34 57.36 16.76
N ASP A 135 -34.92 56.73 15.74
CA ASP A 135 -35.93 57.37 14.88
C ASP A 135 -37.35 57.44 15.48
N LEU A 136 -37.61 56.77 16.62
CA LEU A 136 -38.96 56.69 17.20
C LEU A 136 -39.14 57.48 18.50
N ASN A 137 -38.13 58.20 19.01
CA ASN A 137 -38.18 58.86 20.33
C ASN A 137 -38.58 57.90 21.49
N ILE A 138 -38.39 56.59 21.29
CA ILE A 138 -38.63 55.57 22.30
C ILE A 138 -37.29 55.32 23.00
N ASP A 139 -37.11 55.92 24.18
CA ASP A 139 -35.95 55.65 25.04
C ASP A 139 -36.15 54.33 25.81
N LYS A 140 -36.41 53.26 25.06
CA LYS A 140 -36.47 51.88 25.57
C LYS A 140 -35.47 51.05 24.79
N GLU A 141 -34.78 50.17 25.51
CA GLU A 141 -33.98 49.13 24.88
C GLU A 141 -34.93 48.18 24.16
N LEU A 142 -34.79 48.09 22.85
CA LEU A 142 -35.58 47.21 22.02
C LEU A 142 -34.71 46.01 21.64
N LEU A 143 -35.35 44.84 21.70
CA LEU A 143 -34.79 43.60 21.19
C LEU A 143 -35.08 43.56 19.69
N PHE A 144 -34.05 43.54 18.84
CA PHE A 144 -34.26 43.39 17.40
C PHE A 144 -33.35 42.34 16.79
N TYR A 145 -33.90 41.72 15.75
CA TYR A 145 -33.24 40.69 14.97
C TYR A 145 -32.46 41.35 13.83
N GLU A 146 -31.15 41.16 13.81
CA GLU A 146 -30.30 41.60 12.70
C GLU A 146 -29.52 40.39 12.18
N TYR A 147 -29.78 40.00 10.93
CA TYR A 147 -28.95 39.00 10.27
C TYR A 147 -27.60 39.64 9.93
N ASP A 148 -26.52 39.11 10.51
CA ASP A 148 -25.15 39.52 10.25
C ASP A 148 -24.37 38.31 9.72
N ALA A 149 -23.99 38.35 8.45
CA ALA A 149 -23.29 37.25 7.77
C ALA A 149 -21.85 37.02 8.27
N ASN A 150 -21.32 37.92 9.08
CA ASN A 150 -19.98 37.84 9.68
C ASN A 150 -20.00 37.60 11.19
N TYR A 151 -21.19 37.44 11.78
CA TYR A 151 -21.31 37.22 13.22
C TYR A 151 -20.82 35.82 13.61
N HIS A 152 -20.11 35.73 14.73
CA HIS A 152 -19.65 34.48 15.32
C HIS A 152 -20.11 34.44 16.78
N PRO A 153 -20.94 33.45 17.19
CA PRO A 153 -21.44 33.40 18.55
C PRO A 153 -20.31 33.05 19.51
N LEU A 154 -20.26 33.76 20.63
CA LEU A 154 -19.50 33.34 21.79
C LEU A 154 -20.29 32.24 22.52
N HIS A 155 -19.60 31.39 23.28
CA HIS A 155 -20.22 30.32 24.06
C HIS A 155 -21.24 30.80 25.12
N THR A 156 -21.27 32.10 25.38
CA THR A 156 -22.21 32.80 26.27
C THR A 156 -23.45 33.35 25.57
N ASP A 157 -23.48 33.33 24.24
CA ASP A 157 -24.54 33.97 23.47
C ASP A 157 -25.78 33.07 23.43
N MET A 158 -26.96 33.68 23.68
CA MET A 158 -28.23 33.00 23.47
C MET A 158 -28.52 32.92 21.97
N ASN A 159 -28.08 31.84 21.34
CA ASN A 159 -28.35 31.58 19.94
C ASN A 159 -29.85 31.28 19.74
N LEU A 160 -30.53 32.12 18.95
CA LEU A 160 -31.78 31.68 18.35
C LEU A 160 -31.44 30.78 17.17
N ILE A 161 -32.02 29.58 17.16
CA ILE A 161 -32.01 28.73 15.98
C ILE A 161 -32.92 29.42 14.95
N SER A 162 -32.34 30.28 14.10
CA SER A 162 -33.03 30.84 12.96
C SER A 162 -32.81 29.96 11.74
N ILE A 163 -33.90 29.68 11.06
CA ILE A 163 -33.91 28.87 9.87
C ILE A 163 -33.80 29.81 8.68
N ASN A 164 -32.92 29.50 7.73
CA ASN A 164 -32.79 30.27 6.50
C ASN A 164 -34.01 29.97 5.61
N SER A 165 -35.12 30.70 5.82
CA SER A 165 -36.38 30.73 5.05
C SER A 165 -37.08 29.40 4.71
N ASN A 166 -36.54 28.23 5.07
CA ASN A 166 -36.96 26.92 4.56
C ASN A 166 -37.09 25.90 5.70
N ARG A 167 -38.22 25.19 5.84
CA ARG A 167 -38.61 24.41 7.05
C ARG A 167 -37.67 23.27 7.47
N ASP A 168 -36.66 22.94 6.68
CA ASP A 168 -35.78 21.80 6.88
C ASP A 168 -34.48 22.23 7.56
N PHE A 169 -34.37 22.05 8.88
CA PHE A 169 -33.19 22.42 9.68
C PHE A 169 -32.06 21.39 9.62
N LEU A 170 -32.37 20.17 9.18
CA LEU A 170 -31.45 19.05 9.11
C LEU A 170 -31.85 18.14 7.94
N LYS A 171 -30.92 17.86 7.04
CA LYS A 171 -31.15 17.03 5.86
C LYS A 171 -30.32 15.77 5.94
N SER A 172 -30.97 14.62 5.78
CA SER A 172 -30.25 13.36 5.59
C SER A 172 -29.85 13.25 4.12
N LYS A 173 -28.55 13.19 3.84
CA LYS A 173 -28.01 12.97 2.50
C LYS A 173 -27.20 11.68 2.47
N THR A 174 -27.12 11.07 1.30
CA THR A 174 -26.19 9.97 1.03
C THR A 174 -25.36 10.35 -0.18
N GLU A 175 -24.05 10.27 -0.04
CA GLU A 175 -23.09 10.53 -1.10
C GLU A 175 -22.27 9.26 -1.35
N THR A 176 -22.10 8.90 -2.62
CA THR A 176 -21.26 7.76 -3.01
C THR A 176 -19.96 8.28 -3.60
N ILE A 177 -18.85 7.91 -2.97
CA ILE A 177 -17.50 8.29 -3.38
C ILE A 177 -16.83 7.06 -3.97
N ASN A 178 -16.29 7.19 -5.17
CA ASN A 178 -15.52 6.14 -5.84
C ASN A 178 -14.03 6.45 -5.75
N TYR A 179 -13.24 5.43 -5.44
CA TYR A 179 -11.79 5.53 -5.33
C TYR A 179 -11.12 4.37 -6.05
N LEU A 180 -10.08 4.65 -6.84
CA LEU A 180 -9.26 3.63 -7.49
C LEU A 180 -8.10 3.25 -6.57
N LEU A 181 -8.19 2.08 -5.95
CA LEU A 181 -7.11 1.48 -5.17
C LEU A 181 -6.13 0.79 -6.13
N GLU A 182 -4.85 1.11 -5.99
CA GLU A 182 -3.76 0.45 -6.73
C GLU A 182 -2.78 -0.18 -5.73
N ILE A 183 -2.71 -1.51 -5.75
CA ILE A 183 -1.69 -2.28 -5.01
C ILE A 183 -0.58 -2.60 -6.00
N LYS A 184 0.64 -2.12 -5.71
CA LYS A 184 1.79 -2.34 -6.58
C LYS A 184 2.09 -3.83 -6.69
N SER A 185 2.56 -4.25 -7.87
CA SER A 185 3.01 -5.62 -8.12
C SER A 185 4.05 -6.09 -7.10
N SER A 186 4.98 -5.20 -6.72
CA SER A 186 5.98 -5.45 -5.68
C SER A 186 5.35 -5.77 -4.33
N ASP A 187 4.37 -4.97 -3.92
CA ASP A 187 3.74 -5.07 -2.60
C ASP A 187 2.86 -6.33 -2.59
N TRP A 188 2.16 -6.58 -3.71
CA TRP A 188 1.37 -7.79 -3.90
C TRP A 188 2.20 -9.06 -3.76
N LEU A 189 3.34 -9.16 -4.47
CA LEU A 189 4.19 -10.35 -4.48
C LEU A 189 4.96 -10.55 -3.16
N ASN A 190 5.41 -9.46 -2.51
CA ASN A 190 6.22 -9.56 -1.30
C ASN A 190 5.38 -9.65 -0.02
N ASP A 191 4.28 -8.92 0.03
CA ASP A 191 3.49 -8.76 1.25
C ASP A 191 2.15 -9.49 1.13
N PHE A 192 1.34 -9.25 0.11
CA PHE A 192 -0.03 -9.77 0.04
C PHE A 192 -0.11 -11.25 -0.28
N ALA A 193 0.32 -11.68 -1.47
CA ALA A 193 0.17 -13.04 -1.95
C ALA A 193 0.74 -14.11 -0.98
N PRO A 194 1.93 -13.93 -0.37
CA PRO A 194 2.47 -14.90 0.58
C PRO A 194 1.63 -15.00 1.86
N ASN A 195 1.17 -13.88 2.40
CA ASN A 195 0.41 -13.86 3.65
C ASN A 195 -1.07 -14.20 3.47
N LEU A 196 -1.60 -14.06 2.25
CA LEU A 196 -2.97 -14.45 1.90
C LEU A 196 -3.06 -15.94 1.48
N GLY A 197 -1.93 -16.66 1.45
CA GLY A 197 -1.91 -18.11 1.17
C GLY A 197 -2.15 -18.48 -0.29
N LEU A 198 -1.76 -17.61 -1.23
CA LEU A 198 -1.96 -17.81 -2.68
C LEU A 198 -1.00 -18.88 -3.26
N GLY A 199 -1.10 -20.13 -2.83
CA GLY A 199 -0.17 -21.18 -3.24
C GLY A 199 1.18 -21.15 -2.52
N SER A 200 2.17 -21.86 -3.05
CA SER A 200 3.51 -21.98 -2.45
C SER A 200 4.48 -21.02 -3.14
N PHE A 201 4.88 -19.96 -2.44
CA PHE A 201 5.81 -18.98 -2.97
C PHE A 201 7.24 -19.20 -2.46
N PHE A 202 8.19 -19.05 -3.37
CA PHE A 202 9.60 -18.87 -3.04
C PHE A 202 10.03 -17.50 -3.59
N VAL A 203 10.03 -16.48 -2.73
CA VAL A 203 10.42 -15.12 -3.13
C VAL A 203 11.94 -15.01 -3.08
N VAL A 204 12.59 -15.00 -4.24
CA VAL A 204 14.02 -14.72 -4.35
C VAL A 204 14.20 -13.23 -4.57
N LYS A 205 14.65 -12.52 -3.54
CA LYS A 205 15.10 -11.13 -3.70
C LYS A 205 16.51 -11.16 -4.26
N ILE A 206 16.69 -10.73 -5.51
CA ILE A 206 18.02 -10.55 -6.09
C ILE A 206 18.41 -9.09 -5.87
N PRO A 207 19.28 -8.77 -4.89
CA PRO A 207 19.69 -7.41 -4.62
C PRO A 207 20.38 -6.86 -5.86
N THR A 208 20.10 -5.64 -6.30
CA THR A 208 20.86 -4.99 -7.38
C THR A 208 22.07 -4.21 -6.85
N ASN A 209 22.47 -4.48 -5.60
CA ASN A 209 23.35 -3.62 -4.81
C ASN A 209 24.80 -3.68 -5.28
N ASN A 210 25.20 -2.66 -6.04
CA ASN A 210 26.53 -2.46 -6.60
C ASN A 210 27.61 -2.02 -5.57
N LYS A 211 27.43 -2.29 -4.28
CA LYS A 211 28.24 -1.68 -3.21
C LYS A 211 29.39 -2.55 -2.72
N THR A 212 29.22 -3.87 -2.65
CA THR A 212 30.05 -4.75 -1.83
C THR A 212 30.95 -5.71 -2.64
N LEU A 213 30.52 -6.11 -3.83
CA LEU A 213 31.28 -6.88 -4.82
C LEU A 213 31.06 -6.30 -6.23
N LYS A 214 31.53 -5.06 -6.45
CA LYS A 214 31.42 -4.38 -7.76
C LYS A 214 31.89 -5.28 -8.93
N ASN A 215 32.96 -6.04 -8.72
CA ASN A 215 33.48 -6.93 -9.74
C ASN A 215 32.50 -8.09 -10.06
N ALA A 216 31.87 -8.70 -9.06
CA ALA A 216 30.86 -9.75 -9.28
C ALA A 216 29.61 -9.21 -9.99
N TRP A 217 29.14 -8.02 -9.60
CA TRP A 217 28.02 -7.36 -10.27
C TRP A 217 28.32 -6.96 -11.72
N ASN A 218 29.55 -6.54 -12.01
CA ASN A 218 29.98 -6.29 -13.38
C ASN A 218 29.92 -7.56 -14.23
N TYR A 219 30.32 -8.71 -13.69
CA TYR A 219 30.18 -9.99 -14.40
C TYR A 219 28.71 -10.36 -14.62
N ILE A 220 27.81 -10.15 -13.66
CA ILE A 220 26.36 -10.35 -13.87
C ILE A 220 25.84 -9.46 -15.00
N SER A 221 26.15 -8.16 -14.98
CA SER A 221 25.70 -7.21 -16.01
C SER A 221 26.25 -7.56 -17.40
N ASN A 222 27.51 -7.98 -17.49
CA ASN A 222 28.10 -8.44 -18.75
C ASN A 222 27.47 -9.75 -19.22
N GLY A 223 27.15 -10.67 -18.30
CA GLY A 223 26.40 -11.89 -18.60
C GLY A 223 25.00 -11.60 -19.15
N GLU A 224 24.28 -10.63 -18.57
CA GLU A 224 22.99 -10.17 -19.09
C GLU A 224 23.10 -9.59 -20.51
N LYS A 225 24.13 -8.76 -20.77
CA LYS A 225 24.40 -8.23 -22.12
C LYS A 225 24.68 -9.35 -23.11
N SER A 226 25.55 -10.31 -22.75
CA SER A 226 25.83 -11.47 -23.59
C SER A 226 24.59 -12.31 -23.87
N LEU A 227 23.66 -12.43 -22.90
CA LEU A 227 22.40 -13.14 -23.09
C LEU A 227 21.49 -12.43 -24.10
N LEU A 228 21.42 -11.09 -24.07
CA LEU A 228 20.67 -10.29 -25.05
C LEU A 228 21.26 -10.41 -26.47
N GLU A 229 22.59 -10.45 -26.56
CA GLU A 229 23.33 -10.65 -27.82
C GLU A 229 23.30 -12.11 -28.31
N CYS A 230 22.62 -13.01 -27.60
CA CYS A 230 22.60 -14.46 -27.87
C CYS A 230 23.99 -15.13 -27.83
N ASN A 231 24.95 -14.51 -27.15
CA ASN A 231 26.29 -15.06 -26.90
C ASN A 231 26.28 -15.92 -25.62
N TYR A 232 25.75 -17.13 -25.71
CA TYR A 232 25.58 -18.02 -24.55
C TYR A 232 26.90 -18.46 -23.91
N LYS A 233 27.98 -18.62 -24.69
CA LYS A 233 29.33 -18.84 -24.16
C LYS A 233 29.80 -17.67 -23.29
N GLY A 234 29.53 -16.44 -23.74
CA GLY A 234 29.77 -15.22 -22.97
C GLY A 234 29.01 -15.17 -21.65
N VAL A 235 27.77 -15.67 -21.61
CA VAL A 235 26.98 -15.79 -20.37
C VAL A 235 27.68 -16.72 -19.38
N LEU A 236 28.05 -17.92 -19.80
CA LEU A 236 28.71 -18.91 -18.94
C LEU A 236 30.07 -18.42 -18.43
N ALA A 237 30.89 -17.83 -19.30
CA ALA A 237 32.18 -17.27 -18.91
C ALA A 237 32.03 -16.20 -17.82
N ASN A 238 31.10 -15.25 -17.98
CA ASN A 238 30.82 -14.25 -16.96
C ASN A 238 30.27 -14.87 -15.66
N CYS A 239 29.41 -15.87 -15.74
CA CYS A 239 28.92 -16.59 -14.54
C CYS A 239 30.06 -17.26 -13.76
N ARG A 240 31.00 -17.92 -14.46
CA ARG A 240 32.18 -18.56 -13.86
C ARG A 240 33.08 -17.55 -13.17
N GLU A 241 33.36 -16.42 -13.80
CA GLU A 241 34.17 -15.35 -13.22
C GLU A 241 33.50 -14.75 -11.98
N CYS A 242 32.19 -14.55 -12.03
CA CYS A 242 31.39 -14.10 -10.89
C CYS A 242 31.51 -15.07 -9.70
N ILE A 243 31.26 -16.37 -9.93
CA ILE A 243 31.35 -17.40 -8.89
C ILE A 243 32.76 -17.47 -8.32
N SER A 244 33.78 -17.44 -9.16
CA SER A 244 35.19 -17.49 -8.74
C SER A 244 35.56 -16.29 -7.86
N ALA A 245 35.07 -15.09 -8.22
CA ALA A 245 35.28 -13.89 -7.42
C ALA A 245 34.61 -13.98 -6.03
N ILE A 246 33.38 -14.52 -5.96
CA ILE A 246 32.67 -14.75 -4.70
C ILE A 246 33.39 -15.81 -3.86
N ASP A 247 33.74 -16.95 -4.46
CA ASP A 247 34.38 -18.08 -3.78
C ASP A 247 35.73 -17.69 -3.18
N LYS A 248 36.55 -16.95 -3.94
CA LYS A 248 37.83 -16.42 -3.44
C LYS A 248 37.64 -15.55 -2.20
N LYS A 249 36.59 -14.71 -2.18
CA LYS A 249 36.30 -13.82 -1.06
C LYS A 249 35.82 -14.60 0.17
N VAL A 250 34.93 -15.57 0.00
CA VAL A 250 34.48 -16.44 1.10
C VAL A 250 35.64 -17.24 1.69
N LYS A 251 36.47 -17.86 0.85
CA LYS A 251 37.61 -18.67 1.30
C LYS A 251 38.68 -17.85 2.04
N SER A 252 38.76 -16.55 1.77
CA SER A 252 39.65 -15.62 2.47
C SER A 252 39.15 -15.17 3.85
N ASN A 253 37.88 -15.43 4.19
CA ASN A 253 37.31 -15.01 5.48
C ASN A 253 37.72 -15.98 6.63
N PRO A 254 38.10 -15.46 7.81
CA PRO A 254 38.46 -16.28 8.98
C PRO A 254 37.35 -17.24 9.46
N CYS A 255 36.08 -16.87 9.33
CA CYS A 255 34.93 -17.71 9.67
C CYS A 255 34.87 -18.96 8.79
N TYR A 256 35.20 -18.85 7.50
CA TYR A 256 35.31 -20.00 6.61
C TYR A 256 36.43 -20.96 7.01
N GLN A 257 37.56 -20.43 7.47
CA GLN A 257 38.71 -21.24 7.91
C GLN A 257 38.42 -21.98 9.22
N SER A 258 37.70 -21.34 10.14
CA SER A 258 37.46 -21.83 11.49
C SER A 258 36.20 -22.71 11.63
N ASN A 259 35.19 -22.55 10.77
CA ASN A 259 33.93 -23.26 10.86
C ASN A 259 33.81 -24.39 9.83
N PHE A 260 33.99 -25.64 10.28
CA PHE A 260 33.88 -26.84 9.44
C PHE A 260 32.51 -26.94 8.73
N PHE A 261 31.42 -26.68 9.44
CA PHE A 261 30.07 -26.81 8.90
C PHE A 261 29.79 -25.76 7.81
N PHE A 262 30.25 -24.53 8.03
CA PHE A 262 30.14 -23.47 7.04
C PHE A 262 30.94 -23.82 5.78
N ARG A 263 32.20 -24.27 5.96
CA ARG A 263 33.08 -24.71 4.87
C ARG A 263 32.47 -25.84 4.04
N GLU A 264 31.97 -26.89 4.69
CA GLU A 264 31.29 -28.01 4.02
C GLU A 264 30.06 -27.53 3.24
N LYS A 265 29.20 -26.74 3.87
CA LYS A 265 27.97 -26.23 3.24
C LYS A 265 28.27 -25.35 2.02
N TRP A 266 29.29 -24.50 2.11
CA TRP A 266 29.74 -23.65 1.01
C TRP A 266 30.32 -24.48 -0.15
N ASN A 267 31.26 -25.39 0.15
CA ASN A 267 31.90 -26.22 -0.87
C ASN A 267 30.90 -27.12 -1.61
N ARG A 268 29.90 -27.70 -0.92
CA ARG A 268 28.85 -28.49 -1.58
C ARG A 268 28.06 -27.67 -2.59
N LYS A 269 27.67 -26.44 -2.23
CA LYS A 269 26.94 -25.54 -3.13
C LYS A 269 27.81 -25.14 -4.31
N ILE A 270 29.04 -24.69 -4.07
CA ILE A 270 29.94 -24.18 -5.12
C ILE A 270 30.44 -25.29 -6.05
N ASN A 271 30.83 -26.46 -5.54
CA ASN A 271 31.33 -27.56 -6.37
C ASN A 271 30.26 -28.11 -7.30
N HIS A 272 29.01 -28.20 -6.83
CA HIS A 272 27.89 -28.59 -7.69
C HIS A 272 27.74 -27.61 -8.87
N TYR A 273 27.85 -26.30 -8.62
CA TYR A 273 27.73 -25.25 -9.63
C TYR A 273 28.93 -25.15 -10.58
N LEU A 274 30.16 -25.25 -10.06
CA LEU A 274 31.37 -25.24 -10.87
C LEU A 274 31.50 -26.50 -11.73
N SER A 275 31.08 -27.67 -11.21
CA SER A 275 31.10 -28.90 -12.01
C SER A 275 30.13 -28.83 -13.20
N LEU A 276 28.97 -28.17 -13.08
CA LEU A 276 28.05 -28.01 -14.19
C LEU A 276 28.66 -27.18 -15.34
N GLY A 277 29.41 -26.13 -15.01
CA GLY A 277 30.13 -25.30 -15.99
C GLY A 277 31.34 -26.00 -16.61
N LEU A 278 32.09 -26.76 -15.81
CA LEU A 278 33.28 -27.52 -16.24
C LEU A 278 32.89 -28.76 -17.06
N HIS A 279 31.82 -29.46 -16.70
CA HIS A 279 31.37 -30.62 -17.45
C HIS A 279 30.97 -30.27 -18.89
N LEU A 280 30.45 -29.07 -19.17
CA LEU A 280 30.17 -28.63 -20.54
C LEU A 280 31.45 -28.32 -21.35
N GLU A 281 32.56 -27.96 -20.69
CA GLU A 281 33.87 -27.78 -21.33
C GLU A 281 34.54 -29.15 -21.56
N ASP A 282 34.52 -30.03 -20.56
CA ASP A 282 35.12 -31.37 -20.61
C ASP A 282 34.38 -32.33 -21.58
N ILE A 283 33.06 -32.18 -21.73
CA ILE A 283 32.25 -32.92 -22.73
C ILE A 283 32.60 -32.48 -24.16
N ASN A 284 32.94 -31.19 -24.37
CA ASN A 284 33.35 -30.69 -25.68
C ASN A 284 34.77 -31.15 -26.08
N GLU A 285 35.62 -31.53 -25.13
CA GLU A 285 36.96 -32.08 -25.43
C GLU A 285 36.95 -33.60 -25.72
N SER A 286 35.89 -34.32 -25.35
CA SER A 286 35.89 -35.79 -25.32
C SER A 286 35.03 -36.49 -26.38
N HIS A 287 34.12 -35.80 -27.08
CA HIS A 287 33.34 -36.41 -28.19
C HIS A 287 32.98 -35.40 -29.29
N GLU A 288 32.94 -35.86 -30.55
CA GLU A 288 32.56 -35.12 -31.78
C GLU A 288 31.08 -34.63 -31.82
N GLU A 289 30.35 -34.69 -30.71
CA GLU A 289 29.00 -34.12 -30.62
C GLU A 289 29.09 -32.68 -30.12
N ASN A 290 29.00 -31.72 -31.04
CA ASN A 290 28.87 -30.29 -30.72
C ASN A 290 27.67 -30.06 -29.79
N HIS A 291 27.88 -30.09 -28.46
CA HIS A 291 26.87 -29.72 -27.50
C HIS A 291 26.66 -28.20 -27.58
N ILE A 292 25.61 -27.81 -28.29
CA ILE A 292 25.21 -26.41 -28.44
C ILE A 292 24.57 -25.99 -27.11
N ILE A 293 25.27 -25.13 -26.37
CA ILE A 293 24.72 -24.48 -25.17
C ILE A 293 23.42 -23.78 -25.56
N SER A 294 22.31 -24.19 -24.94
CA SER A 294 21.00 -23.65 -25.26
C SER A 294 20.78 -22.31 -24.53
N ARG A 295 19.78 -21.57 -25.00
CA ARG A 295 19.29 -20.37 -24.32
C ARG A 295 18.82 -20.69 -22.89
N ALA A 296 18.23 -21.87 -22.67
CA ALA A 296 17.75 -22.30 -21.36
C ALA A 296 18.92 -22.51 -20.38
N ASP A 297 20.02 -23.11 -20.84
CA ASP A 297 21.23 -23.31 -20.04
C ASP A 297 21.84 -21.97 -19.62
N ALA A 298 21.92 -21.02 -20.55
CA ALA A 298 22.43 -19.67 -20.28
C ALA A 298 21.56 -18.92 -19.25
N HIS A 299 20.22 -19.00 -19.37
CA HIS A 299 19.30 -18.42 -18.39
C HIS A 299 19.45 -19.06 -17.01
N PHE A 300 19.52 -20.39 -16.96
CA PHE A 300 19.68 -21.13 -15.71
C PHE A 300 20.98 -20.79 -15.00
N ALA A 301 22.10 -20.73 -15.74
CA ALA A 301 23.41 -20.36 -15.20
C ALA A 301 23.40 -18.93 -14.64
N LEU A 302 22.82 -17.98 -15.38
CA LEU A 302 22.73 -16.59 -14.94
C LEU A 302 21.84 -16.42 -13.70
N PHE A 303 20.67 -17.07 -13.70
CA PHE A 303 19.77 -17.07 -12.55
C PHE A 303 20.44 -17.66 -11.30
N SER A 304 21.07 -18.82 -11.47
CA SER A 304 21.78 -19.50 -10.39
C SER A 304 22.92 -18.66 -9.82
N THR A 305 23.70 -18.02 -10.69
CA THR A 305 24.79 -17.14 -10.27
C THR A 305 24.27 -15.96 -9.43
N LYS A 306 23.15 -15.35 -9.85
CA LYS A 306 22.48 -14.30 -9.08
C LYS A 306 22.01 -14.79 -7.71
N ALA A 307 21.46 -16.02 -7.64
CA ALA A 307 21.04 -16.62 -6.38
C ALA A 307 22.21 -16.88 -5.42
N ILE A 308 23.36 -17.35 -5.93
CA ILE A 308 24.60 -17.54 -5.14
C ILE A 308 25.12 -16.20 -4.62
N LEU A 309 25.14 -15.17 -5.47
CA LEU A 309 25.56 -13.83 -5.08
C LEU A 309 24.65 -13.25 -3.99
N ASN A 310 23.33 -13.44 -4.10
CA ASN A 310 22.41 -13.05 -3.04
C ASN A 310 22.68 -13.81 -1.73
N TYR A 311 22.83 -15.14 -1.80
CA TYR A 311 23.14 -15.95 -0.63
C TYR A 311 24.44 -15.50 0.05
N TYR A 312 25.47 -15.12 -0.73
CA TYR A 312 26.69 -14.53 -0.20
C TYR A 312 26.44 -13.20 0.52
N GLU A 313 25.68 -12.28 -0.07
CA GLU A 313 25.40 -10.97 0.55
C GLU A 313 24.56 -11.11 1.83
N GLU A 314 23.67 -12.11 1.91
CA GLU A 314 22.90 -12.43 3.12
C GLU A 314 23.81 -12.95 4.25
N ILE A 315 24.61 -13.99 3.98
CA ILE A 315 25.48 -14.58 5.01
C ILE A 315 26.66 -13.67 5.37
N ARG A 316 26.98 -12.66 4.54
CA ARG A 316 28.08 -11.74 4.82
C ARG A 316 27.87 -10.97 6.12
N GLN A 317 26.64 -10.63 6.48
CA GLN A 317 26.35 -9.94 7.75
C GLN A 317 26.78 -10.77 8.97
N ASP A 318 26.84 -12.09 8.83
CA ASP A 318 27.33 -13.01 9.86
C ASP A 318 28.85 -13.28 9.74
N LEU A 319 29.51 -12.77 8.70
CA LEU A 319 30.93 -12.98 8.38
C LEU A 319 31.82 -11.77 8.67
N ASP A 320 31.25 -10.57 8.81
CA ASP A 320 31.92 -9.30 9.19
C ASP A 320 31.79 -9.07 10.71
#